data_AF-A0A7Z0GPD0-F1
#
_entry.id   AF-A0A7Z0GPD0-F1
#
_cell.length_a   1.000
_cell.length_b   1.000
_cell.length_c   1.000
_cell.angle_alpha   90.00
_cell.angle_beta   90.00
_cell.angle_gamma   90.00
#
_symmetry.space_group_name_H-M   'P 1'
#
loop_
_entity.id
_entity.type
_entity.pdbx_description
1 polymer ?
#
loop_
_entity_poly.entity_id
_entity_poly.type
_entity_poly.pdbx_seq_one_letter_code
_entity_poly.pdbx_strand_id
1 'polypeptide(L)'
;MTRHRDDDPSAIFSRRGSSRPVSGSGPGPRDWSVDEDSLDEIDDFRPPNPKSPLAGAKPAVVLGVVLAVGGLLALLLLTWLPMTIPSWAAPALIGVTLVGLVTLFLQMPRSRTGSGDGAQV
;
A
#
# COMPACT_ATOMS: atom_id res chain seq x y z
N MET A 1 1.22 -40.85 42.47
CA MET A 1 0.21 -39.87 42.03
C MET A 1 0.35 -38.63 42.89
N THR A 2 1.23 -37.71 42.50
CA THR A 2 1.46 -36.43 43.18
C THR A 2 0.47 -35.40 42.64
N ARG A 3 -0.38 -34.86 43.52
CA ARG A 3 -1.37 -33.83 43.17
C ARG A 3 -0.64 -32.52 42.85
N HIS A 4 -0.70 -32.09 41.60
CA HIS A 4 -0.28 -30.74 41.19
C HIS A 4 -1.20 -29.73 41.87
N ARG A 5 -0.62 -28.72 42.54
CA ARG A 5 -1.35 -27.69 43.27
C ARG A 5 -1.33 -26.46 42.40
N ASP A 6 -2.50 -25.99 41.96
CA ASP A 6 -2.64 -24.90 40.98
C ASP A 6 -2.19 -23.53 41.51
N ASP A 7 -1.77 -23.46 42.78
CA ASP A 7 -1.29 -22.25 43.44
C ASP A 7 0.25 -22.05 43.33
N ASP A 8 0.97 -22.94 42.64
CA ASP A 8 2.42 -22.79 42.47
C ASP A 8 2.73 -21.74 41.38
N PRO A 9 3.41 -20.62 41.71
CA PRO A 9 3.80 -19.63 40.70
C PRO A 9 4.80 -20.26 39.72
N SER A 10 4.49 -20.17 38.42
CA SER A 10 5.32 -20.76 37.37
C SER A 10 6.79 -20.36 37.48
N ALA A 11 7.69 -21.33 37.28
CA ALA A 11 9.14 -21.21 37.41
C ALA A 11 9.79 -20.18 36.44
N ILE A 12 9.00 -19.56 35.58
CA ILE A 12 9.43 -18.49 34.66
C ILE A 12 9.67 -17.19 35.44
N PHE A 13 8.95 -16.95 36.55
CA PHE A 13 9.04 -15.72 37.34
C PHE A 13 9.98 -15.82 38.56
N SER A 14 10.49 -17.01 38.89
CA SER A 14 11.42 -17.20 40.03
C SER A 14 12.88 -16.91 39.68
N ARG A 15 13.16 -16.43 38.45
CA ARG A 15 14.46 -15.86 38.11
C ARG A 15 14.57 -14.50 38.80
N ARG A 16 15.06 -14.53 40.05
CA ARG A 16 15.62 -13.39 40.79
C ARG A 16 16.32 -12.48 39.78
N GLY A 17 15.67 -11.37 39.45
CA GLY A 17 16.24 -10.34 38.62
C GLY A 17 17.46 -9.79 39.34
N SER A 18 18.62 -10.37 39.10
CA SER A 18 19.87 -9.64 39.21
C SER A 18 19.90 -8.66 38.05
N SER A 19 19.11 -7.60 38.17
CA SER A 19 19.36 -6.35 37.47
C SER A 19 20.72 -5.88 37.97
N ARG A 20 21.80 -6.43 37.40
CA ARG A 20 23.09 -5.76 37.44
C ARG A 20 22.81 -4.40 36.81
N PRO A 21 22.95 -3.28 37.55
CA PRO A 21 22.99 -2.00 36.88
C PRO A 21 24.15 -2.13 35.91
N VAL A 22 23.83 -2.18 34.62
CA VAL A 22 24.84 -1.95 33.59
C VAL A 22 25.24 -0.52 33.84
N SER A 23 26.31 -0.32 34.60
CA SER A 23 27.02 0.93 34.72
C SER A 23 27.75 1.16 33.39
N GLY A 24 26.96 1.28 32.33
CA GLY A 24 27.38 1.84 31.06
C GLY A 24 27.19 3.32 31.21
N SER A 25 28.29 4.04 31.45
CA SER A 25 28.38 5.48 31.21
C SER A 25 28.38 5.76 29.70
N GLY A 26 27.44 5.13 28.98
CA GLY A 26 27.18 5.33 27.57
C GLY A 26 25.79 5.93 27.42
N PRO A 27 25.52 6.67 26.34
CA PRO A 27 24.20 7.23 26.09
C PRO A 27 23.13 6.16 26.25
N GLY A 28 22.20 6.37 27.17
CA GLY A 28 21.04 5.51 27.33
C GLY A 28 20.14 5.60 26.10
N PRO A 29 19.14 4.71 25.96
CA PRO A 29 18.19 4.70 24.84
C PRO A 29 17.30 5.96 24.69
N ARG A 30 17.58 7.02 25.44
CA ARG A 30 16.91 8.32 25.37
C ARG A 30 17.91 9.48 25.26
N ASP A 31 19.20 9.17 25.24
CA ASP A 31 20.29 10.13 25.21
C ASP A 31 20.76 10.34 23.77
N TRP A 32 19.80 10.62 22.88
CA TRP A 32 20.08 11.01 21.50
C TRP A 32 20.17 12.53 21.45
N SER A 33 21.31 13.06 21.05
CA SER A 33 21.43 14.44 20.59
C SER A 33 21.22 14.46 19.09
N VAL A 34 20.37 15.36 18.61
CA VAL A 34 20.29 15.64 17.18
C VAL A 34 21.54 16.41 16.81
N ASP A 35 22.28 15.91 15.82
CA ASP A 35 23.45 16.58 15.28
C ASP A 35 22.98 17.76 14.42
N GLU A 36 23.37 18.99 14.77
CA GLU A 36 22.89 20.20 14.08
C GLU A 36 23.33 20.21 12.61
N ASP A 37 24.53 19.68 12.32
CA ASP A 37 25.02 19.52 10.95
C ASP A 37 24.19 18.49 10.14
N SER A 38 23.59 17.51 10.82
CA SER A 38 22.70 16.51 10.19
C SER A 38 21.29 17.06 9.90
N LEU A 39 20.85 18.08 10.63
CA LEU A 39 19.57 18.75 10.37
C LEU A 39 19.62 19.54 9.07
N ASP A 40 20.76 20.19 8.79
CA ASP A 40 20.98 20.92 7.55
C ASP A 40 20.96 19.97 6.33
N GLU A 41 21.46 18.73 6.47
CA GLU A 41 21.41 17.71 5.41
C GLU A 41 19.98 17.17 5.14
N ILE A 42 19.13 17.11 6.17
CA ILE A 42 17.72 16.69 6.03
C ILE A 42 16.92 17.74 5.26
N ASP A 43 17.18 19.03 5.49
CA ASP A 43 16.51 20.13 4.81
C ASP A 43 16.84 20.19 3.31
N ASP A 44 17.98 19.63 2.90
CA ASP A 44 18.41 19.49 1.51
C ASP A 44 17.80 18.29 0.76
N PHE A 45 17.07 17.40 1.45
CA PHE A 45 16.40 16.28 0.78
C PHE A 45 15.27 16.77 -0.15
N ARG A 46 15.51 16.69 -1.45
CA ARG A 46 14.50 16.88 -2.50
C ARG A 46 14.16 15.54 -3.13
N PRO A 47 12.95 14.98 -2.89
CA PRO A 47 12.51 13.79 -3.59
C PRO A 47 12.62 14.01 -5.10
N PRO A 48 13.15 13.04 -5.87
CA PRO A 48 13.16 13.15 -7.31
C PRO A 48 11.72 13.33 -7.80
N ASN A 49 11.48 14.30 -8.68
CA ASN A 49 10.16 14.56 -9.23
C ASN A 49 9.60 13.26 -9.83
N PRO A 50 8.44 12.75 -9.36
CA PRO A 50 7.90 11.52 -9.91
C PRO A 50 7.71 11.65 -11.42
N LYS A 51 8.13 10.62 -12.16
CA LYS A 51 7.88 10.57 -13.61
C LYS A 51 6.38 10.70 -13.85
N SER A 52 6.00 11.42 -14.92
CA SER A 52 4.60 11.56 -15.30
C SER A 52 3.93 10.18 -15.32
N PRO A 53 2.77 10.02 -14.68
CA PRO A 53 2.10 8.72 -14.54
C PRO A 53 1.75 8.09 -15.90
N LEU A 54 1.64 8.91 -16.95
CA LEU A 54 1.36 8.49 -18.32
C LEU A 54 2.62 8.17 -19.13
N ALA A 55 3.77 8.77 -18.79
CA ALA A 55 5.00 8.65 -19.58
C ALA A 55 5.65 7.24 -19.53
N GLY A 56 5.20 6.37 -18.61
CA GLY A 56 5.66 4.98 -18.51
C GLY A 56 4.53 3.95 -18.46
N ALA A 57 3.27 4.36 -18.67
CA ALA A 57 2.14 3.45 -18.62
C ALA A 57 2.15 2.51 -19.84
N LYS A 58 1.87 1.22 -19.62
CA LYS A 58 1.67 0.27 -20.72
C LYS A 58 0.45 0.74 -21.53
N PRO A 59 0.52 0.87 -22.88
CA PRO A 59 -0.60 1.36 -23.68
C PRO A 59 -1.91 0.61 -23.45
N ALA A 60 -1.80 -0.70 -23.20
CA ALA A 60 -2.94 -1.55 -22.92
C ALA A 60 -3.64 -1.22 -21.57
N VAL A 61 -2.93 -0.62 -20.59
CA VAL A 61 -3.53 -0.18 -19.32
C VAL A 61 -4.37 1.05 -19.60
N VAL A 62 -3.79 2.01 -20.33
CA VAL A 62 -4.49 3.25 -20.71
C VAL A 62 -5.74 2.91 -21.50
N LEU A 63 -5.64 2.04 -22.50
CA LEU A 63 -6.79 1.59 -23.28
C LEU A 63 -7.82 0.87 -22.42
N GLY A 64 -7.39 -0.02 -21.53
CA GLY A 64 -8.29 -0.71 -20.60
C GLY A 64 -9.08 0.24 -19.71
N VAL A 65 -8.42 1.26 -19.15
CA VAL A 65 -9.08 2.30 -18.33
C VAL A 65 -10.06 3.12 -19.18
N VAL A 66 -9.65 3.56 -20.37
CA VAL A 66 -10.50 4.35 -21.27
C VAL A 66 -11.75 3.56 -21.67
N LEU A 67 -11.62 2.28 -22.01
CA LEU A 67 -12.76 1.44 -22.38
C LEU A 67 -13.67 1.16 -21.17
N ALA A 68 -13.11 0.88 -20.00
CA ALA A 68 -13.89 0.58 -18.80
C ALA A 68 -14.64 1.82 -18.29
N VAL A 69 -13.94 2.92 -18.07
CA VAL A 69 -14.53 4.17 -17.58
C VAL A 69 -15.41 4.82 -18.64
N GLY A 70 -14.92 4.89 -19.88
CA GLY A 70 -15.69 5.42 -21.01
C GLY A 70 -16.95 4.61 -21.30
N GLY A 71 -16.89 3.28 -21.23
CA GLY A 71 -18.04 2.40 -21.39
C GLY A 71 -19.10 2.59 -20.31
N LEU A 72 -18.69 2.69 -19.04
CA LEU A 72 -19.59 3.00 -17.93
C LEU A 72 -20.23 4.38 -18.06
N LEU A 73 -19.44 5.41 -18.38
CA LEU A 73 -19.96 6.75 -18.61
C LEU A 73 -20.91 6.79 -19.81
N ALA A 74 -20.59 6.10 -20.91
CA ALA A 74 -21.46 6.00 -22.06
C ALA A 74 -22.78 5.30 -21.73
N LEU A 75 -22.75 4.22 -20.93
CA LEU A 75 -23.96 3.55 -20.44
C LEU A 75 -24.83 4.47 -19.59
N LEU A 76 -24.21 5.27 -18.72
CA LEU A 76 -24.94 6.26 -17.93
C LEU A 76 -25.55 7.34 -18.83
N LEU A 77 -24.79 7.89 -19.77
CA LEU A 77 -25.27 8.93 -20.69
C LEU A 77 -26.38 8.40 -21.62
N LEU A 78 -26.36 7.09 -21.92
CA LEU A 78 -27.37 6.44 -22.76
C LEU A 78 -28.79 6.62 -22.21
N THR A 79 -28.95 6.66 -20.88
CA THR A 79 -30.28 6.78 -20.24
C THR A 79 -30.86 8.19 -20.34
N TRP A 80 -30.02 9.20 -20.52
CA TRP A 80 -30.41 10.61 -20.63
C TRP A 80 -30.58 11.07 -22.08
N LEU A 81 -30.19 10.25 -23.06
CA LEU A 81 -30.28 10.61 -24.46
C LEU A 81 -31.74 10.45 -24.96
N PRO A 82 -32.39 11.51 -25.45
CA PRO A 82 -33.74 11.43 -26.02
C PRO A 82 -33.77 10.80 -27.43
N MET A 83 -32.76 10.00 -27.79
CA MET A 83 -32.61 9.42 -29.12
C MET A 83 -33.25 8.02 -29.20
N THR A 84 -33.78 7.66 -30.37
CA THR A 84 -34.12 6.27 -30.71
C THR A 84 -32.83 5.47 -30.89
N ILE A 85 -32.34 4.90 -29.78
CA ILE A 85 -31.09 4.16 -29.76
C ILE A 85 -31.33 2.72 -30.25
N PRO A 86 -30.47 2.19 -31.14
CA PRO A 86 -30.54 0.80 -31.55
C PRO A 86 -30.51 -0.15 -30.34
N SER A 87 -31.31 -1.20 -30.36
CA SER A 87 -31.38 -2.18 -29.26
C SER A 87 -30.04 -2.88 -28.98
N TRP A 88 -29.15 -2.93 -29.96
CA TRP A 88 -27.81 -3.50 -29.81
C TRP A 88 -26.79 -2.56 -29.13
N ALA A 89 -27.09 -1.28 -28.96
CA ALA A 89 -26.14 -0.31 -28.42
C ALA A 89 -25.77 -0.60 -26.95
N ALA A 90 -26.77 -0.88 -26.11
CA ALA A 90 -26.55 -1.24 -24.71
C ALA A 90 -25.66 -2.48 -24.54
N PRO A 91 -25.95 -3.65 -25.17
CA PRO A 91 -25.08 -4.81 -25.05
C PRO A 91 -23.69 -4.59 -25.66
N ALA A 92 -23.56 -3.77 -26.72
CA ALA A 92 -22.24 -3.41 -27.26
C ALA A 92 -21.40 -2.59 -26.25
N LEU A 93 -21.99 -1.59 -25.59
CA LEU A 93 -21.31 -0.80 -24.56
C LEU A 93 -20.94 -1.63 -23.32
N ILE A 94 -21.81 -2.55 -22.92
CA ILE A 94 -21.49 -3.54 -21.88
C ILE A 94 -20.29 -4.38 -22.31
N GLY A 95 -20.30 -4.89 -23.54
CA GLY A 95 -19.18 -5.66 -24.11
C GLY A 95 -17.86 -4.89 -24.09
N VAL A 96 -17.86 -3.63 -24.54
CA VAL A 96 -16.69 -2.75 -24.50
C VAL A 96 -16.18 -2.55 -23.07
N THR A 97 -17.09 -2.34 -22.11
CA THR A 97 -16.74 -2.18 -20.70
C THR A 97 -16.08 -3.45 -20.15
N LEU A 98 -16.64 -4.63 -20.45
CA LEU A 98 -16.08 -5.91 -20.04
C LEU A 98 -14.70 -6.17 -20.65
N VAL A 99 -14.52 -5.85 -21.94
CA VAL A 99 -13.21 -5.94 -22.60
C VAL A 99 -12.18 -5.05 -21.91
N GLY A 100 -12.56 -3.81 -21.55
CA GLY A 100 -11.70 -2.92 -20.77
C GLY A 100 -11.31 -3.50 -19.41
N LEU A 101 -12.27 -4.05 -18.67
CA LEU A 101 -12.04 -4.67 -17.36
C LEU A 101 -11.15 -5.92 -17.46
N VAL A 102 -11.41 -6.81 -18.42
CA VAL A 102 -10.56 -7.99 -18.66
C VAL A 102 -9.15 -7.57 -19.02
N THR A 103 -9.01 -6.57 -19.89
CA THR A 103 -7.72 -6.00 -20.29
C THR A 103 -6.93 -5.50 -19.07
N LEU A 104 -7.59 -4.77 -18.17
CA LEU A 104 -6.98 -4.31 -16.92
C LEU A 104 -6.61 -5.46 -15.98
N PHE A 105 -7.51 -6.42 -15.83
CA PHE A 105 -7.30 -7.59 -14.97
C PHE A 105 -6.06 -8.39 -15.41
N LEU A 106 -5.90 -8.60 -16.73
CA LEU A 106 -4.74 -9.29 -17.30
C LEU A 106 -3.43 -8.53 -17.10
N GLN A 107 -3.49 -7.22 -16.82
CA GLN A 107 -2.32 -6.37 -16.63
C GLN A 107 -1.99 -6.09 -15.17
N MET A 108 -2.83 -6.56 -14.24
CA MET A 108 -2.63 -6.34 -12.82
C MET A 108 -1.31 -6.98 -12.36
N PRO A 109 -0.39 -6.22 -11.73
CA PRO A 109 0.86 -6.76 -11.20
C PRO A 109 0.56 -7.79 -10.11
N ARG A 110 1.15 -8.98 -10.21
CA ARG A 110 0.97 -10.08 -9.23
C ARG A 110 1.70 -9.84 -7.91
N SER A 111 2.69 -8.95 -7.92
CA SER A 111 3.44 -8.54 -6.74
C SER A 111 3.52 -7.02 -6.67
N ARG A 112 3.41 -6.48 -5.45
CA ARG A 112 3.82 -5.10 -5.18
C ARG A 112 5.33 -5.12 -4.98
N THR A 113 6.09 -4.63 -5.94
CA THR A 113 7.53 -4.38 -5.74
C THR A 113 7.68 -3.07 -4.97
N GLY A 114 7.97 -3.18 -3.69
CA GLY A 114 8.10 -2.07 -2.77
C GLY A 114 8.21 -2.60 -1.36
N SER A 115 9.39 -3.12 -1.01
CA SER A 115 9.81 -3.27 0.39
C SER A 115 10.13 -1.88 0.92
N GLY A 116 9.12 -1.03 1.07
CA GLY A 116 9.18 -0.01 2.10
C GLY A 116 8.84 -0.73 3.39
N ASP A 117 9.86 -1.30 4.04
CA ASP A 117 9.74 -1.60 5.47
C ASP A 117 9.41 -0.25 6.11
N GLY A 118 8.16 -0.10 6.53
CA GLY A 118 7.64 1.17 7.02
C GLY A 118 8.46 1.57 8.23
N ALA A 119 9.04 2.77 8.18
CA ALA A 119 9.95 3.34 9.18
C ALA A 119 11.21 2.49 9.44
N GLN A 120 12.33 2.86 8.80
CA GLN A 120 13.64 2.55 9.37
C GLN A 120 13.88 3.58 10.49
N VAL A 121 13.67 3.14 11.73
CA VAL A 121 14.07 3.85 12.96
C VAL A 121 15.50 3.49 13.35
#